data_AF-A0A531JHP5-F1
#
_entry.id   AF-A0A531JHP5-F1
#
_cell.length_a   1.000
_cell.length_b   1.000
_cell.length_c   1.000
_cell.angle_alpha   90.00
_cell.angle_beta   90.00
_cell.angle_gamma   90.00
#
_symmetry.space_group_name_H-M   'P 1'
#
loop_
_entity.id
_entity.type
_entity.pdbx_description
1 polymer ?
#
loop_
_entity_poly.entity_id
_entity_poly.type
_entity_poly.pdbx_seq_one_letter_code
_entity_poly.pdbx_strand_id
1 'polypeptide(L)' 'SGKNRTDGVSAAPHIPMRYVLALAVPISVTMKPFLAKKGHASAEVEAMHAAWSKAVLLQAILWSRPYAREGDF' A
#
# COMPACT_ATOMS: atom_id res chain seq x y z
N SER A 1 -10.41 -5.01 14.16
CA SER A 1 -9.51 -4.23 15.05
C SER A 1 -8.26 -5.05 15.33
N GLY A 2 -7.08 -4.44 15.26
CA GLY A 2 -5.81 -5.19 15.39
C GLY A 2 -4.58 -4.34 15.69
N LYS A 3 -4.62 -3.03 15.46
CA LYS A 3 -3.52 -2.11 15.77
C LYS A 3 -3.09 -2.27 17.23
N ASN A 4 -1.78 -2.22 17.47
CA ASN A 4 -1.12 -2.33 18.78
C ASN A 4 -1.16 -3.74 19.41
N ARG A 5 -1.96 -4.69 18.90
CA ARG A 5 -2.06 -6.04 19.47
C ARG A 5 -0.96 -6.98 19.00
N THR A 6 -0.54 -6.87 17.74
CA THR A 6 0.49 -7.75 17.15
C THR A 6 1.80 -7.68 17.93
N ASP A 7 2.22 -6.47 18.31
CA ASP A 7 3.50 -6.23 18.99
C ASP A 7 3.34 -5.93 20.49
N GLY A 8 2.12 -5.91 21.02
CA GLY A 8 1.85 -5.66 22.45
C GLY A 8 2.22 -4.27 22.96
N VAL A 9 2.17 -3.24 22.12
CA VAL A 9 2.67 -1.89 22.42
C VAL A 9 1.56 -0.89 22.80
N SER A 10 1.94 0.20 23.47
CA SER A 10 1.05 1.36 23.70
C SER A 10 1.40 2.50 22.73
N ALA A 11 0.50 2.79 21.80
CA ALA A 11 0.65 3.82 20.77
C ALA A 11 -0.73 4.36 20.32
N ALA A 12 -0.74 5.34 19.41
CA ALA A 12 -1.98 5.88 18.83
C ALA A 12 -2.95 4.76 18.41
N PRO A 13 -4.24 4.82 18.76
CA PRO A 13 -5.14 3.66 18.62
C PRO A 13 -5.61 3.40 17.18
N HIS A 14 -5.50 4.40 16.30
CA HIS A 14 -6.07 4.36 14.96
C HIS A 14 -5.17 5.06 13.94
N ILE A 15 -5.09 4.52 12.73
CA ILE A 15 -4.46 5.18 11.57
C ILE A 15 -5.60 5.64 10.67
N PRO A 16 -5.82 6.95 10.47
CA PRO A 16 -6.88 7.41 9.57
C PRO A 16 -6.75 6.87 8.14
N MET A 17 -7.87 6.42 7.56
CA MET A 17 -7.92 5.82 6.22
C MET A 17 -7.25 6.67 5.15
N ARG A 18 -7.38 8.00 5.24
CA ARG A 18 -6.75 8.95 4.29
C ARG A 18 -5.25 8.72 4.13
N TYR A 19 -4.56 8.30 5.21
CA TYR A 19 -3.13 8.02 5.14
C TYR A 19 -2.85 6.66 4.50
N VAL A 20 -3.70 5.64 4.73
CA VAL A 20 -3.58 4.35 4.04
C VAL A 20 -3.69 4.54 2.53
N LEU A 21 -4.66 5.34 2.07
CA LEU A 21 -4.85 5.66 0.65
C LEU A 21 -3.70 6.53 0.12
N ALA A 22 -3.32 7.58 0.84
CA ALA A 22 -2.24 8.46 0.41
C ALA A 22 -0.89 7.72 0.29
N LEU A 23 -0.64 6.72 1.15
CA LEU A 23 0.61 5.95 1.14
C LEU A 23 0.76 5.02 -0.07
N ALA A 24 -0.31 4.71 -0.80
CA ALA A 24 -0.22 3.88 -2.01
C ALA A 24 0.76 4.49 -3.06
N VAL A 25 0.79 5.82 -3.16
CA VAL A 25 1.68 6.56 -4.08
C VAL A 25 3.15 6.46 -3.68
N PRO A 26 3.59 6.91 -2.48
CA PRO A 26 4.99 6.82 -2.10
C PRO A 26 5.50 5.38 -2.02
N ILE A 27 4.68 4.39 -1.62
CA ILE A 27 5.06 2.97 -1.66
C ILE A 27 5.36 2.53 -3.10
N SER A 28 4.55 2.96 -4.07
CA SER A 28 4.75 2.62 -5.48
C SER A 28 5.99 3.30 -6.06
N VAL A 29 6.08 4.62 -5.93
CA VAL A 29 7.18 5.42 -6.51
C VAL A 29 8.53 5.00 -5.93
N THR A 30 8.58 4.70 -4.63
CA THR A 30 9.80 4.22 -3.96
C THR A 30 10.30 2.92 -4.58
N MET A 31 9.44 2.09 -5.15
CA MET A 31 9.81 0.78 -5.69
C MET A 31 10.53 0.85 -7.03
N LYS A 32 10.21 1.85 -7.87
CA LYS A 32 10.73 1.95 -9.25
C LYS A 32 12.27 1.93 -9.34
N PRO A 33 13.03 2.68 -8.51
CA PRO A 33 14.49 2.60 -8.53
C PRO A 33 15.04 1.22 -8.14
N PHE A 34 14.34 0.44 -7.30
CA PHE A 34 14.79 -0.90 -6.93
C PHE A 34 14.56 -1.92 -8.05
N LEU A 35 13.43 -1.80 -8.77
CA LEU A 35 13.13 -2.64 -9.94
C LEU A 35 14.17 -2.45 -11.06
N ALA A 36 14.73 -1.24 -11.20
CA ALA A 36 15.75 -0.93 -12.19
C ALA A 36 17.15 -1.50 -11.87
N LYS A 37 17.42 -1.95 -10.63
CA LYS A 37 18.79 -2.32 -10.19
C LYS A 37 19.33 -3.61 -10.79
N LYS A 38 18.53 -4.39 -11.51
CA LYS A 38 18.90 -5.73 -12.00
C LYS A 38 19.22 -5.79 -13.50
N GLY A 39 19.32 -4.65 -14.17
CA GLY A 39 19.72 -4.59 -15.59
C GLY A 39 18.61 -4.92 -16.59
N HIS A 40 17.35 -4.92 -16.14
CA HIS A 40 16.19 -5.06 -17.02
C HIS A 40 16.06 -3.90 -18.01
N ALA A 41 15.45 -4.16 -19.16
CA ALA A 41 15.12 -3.11 -20.12
C ALA A 41 14.14 -2.11 -19.48
N SER A 42 14.24 -0.82 -19.85
CA SER A 42 13.37 0.22 -19.28
C SER A 42 11.87 -0.12 -19.44
N ALA A 43 11.46 -0.69 -20.58
CA ALA A 43 10.08 -1.10 -20.80
C ALA A 43 9.60 -2.19 -19.82
N GLU A 44 10.48 -3.13 -19.46
CA GLU A 44 10.19 -4.18 -18.49
C GLU A 44 10.08 -3.60 -17.07
N VAL A 45 10.97 -2.65 -16.72
CA VAL A 45 10.89 -1.91 -15.44
C VAL A 45 9.58 -1.14 -15.32
N GLU A 46 9.12 -0.48 -16.38
CA GLU A 46 7.82 0.21 -16.37
C GLU A 46 6.66 -0.77 -16.20
N ALA A 47 6.70 -1.93 -16.86
CA ALA A 47 5.68 -2.96 -16.71
C ALA A 47 5.62 -3.53 -15.27
N MET A 48 6.79 -3.81 -14.67
CA MET A 48 6.88 -4.24 -13.28
C MET A 48 6.37 -3.17 -12.31
N HIS A 49 6.75 -1.90 -12.52
CA HIS A 49 6.27 -0.80 -11.69
C HIS A 49 4.75 -0.62 -11.81
N ALA A 50 4.19 -0.71 -13.02
CA ALA A 50 2.75 -0.65 -13.22
C ALA A 50 2.02 -1.82 -12.54
N ALA A 51 2.57 -3.04 -12.59
CA ALA A 51 2.03 -4.19 -11.88
C ALA A 51 2.07 -4.00 -10.37
N TRP A 52 3.19 -3.50 -9.84
CA TRP A 52 3.35 -3.17 -8.42
C TRP A 52 2.32 -2.12 -7.96
N SER A 53 2.17 -1.01 -8.70
CA SER A 53 1.20 0.04 -8.36
C SER A 53 -0.23 -0.48 -8.31
N LYS A 54 -0.62 -1.34 -9.27
CA LYS A 54 -1.94 -1.98 -9.27
C LYS A 54 -2.12 -2.89 -8.05
N ALA A 55 -1.12 -3.68 -7.71
CA ALA A 55 -1.16 -4.58 -6.56
C ALA A 55 -1.23 -3.83 -5.22
N VAL A 56 -0.49 -2.73 -5.07
CA VAL A 56 -0.54 -1.87 -3.88
C VAL A 56 -1.91 -1.20 -3.77
N LEU A 57 -2.45 -0.66 -4.87
CA LEU A 57 -3.77 -0.04 -4.89
C LEU A 57 -4.87 -1.04 -4.53
N LEU A 58 -4.83 -2.25 -5.12
CA LEU A 58 -5.76 -3.34 -4.82
C LEU A 58 -5.77 -3.64 -3.32
N GLN A 59 -4.60 -3.77 -2.70
CA GLN A 59 -4.50 -4.05 -1.26
C GLN A 59 -5.00 -2.88 -0.41
N ALA A 60 -4.68 -1.64 -0.77
CA ALA A 60 -5.19 -0.46 -0.07
C ALA A 60 -6.72 -0.37 -0.12
N ILE A 61 -7.34 -0.75 -1.25
CA ILE A 61 -8.80 -0.88 -1.38
C ILE A 61 -9.31 -1.97 -0.44
N LEU A 62 -8.75 -3.18 -0.48
CA LEU A 62 -9.19 -4.27 0.41
C LEU A 62 -9.04 -3.91 1.91
N TRP A 63 -8.00 -3.16 2.26
CA TRP A 63 -7.75 -2.69 3.62
C TRP A 63 -8.63 -1.50 4.03
N SER A 64 -9.36 -0.87 3.12
CA SER A 64 -10.33 0.18 3.47
C SER A 64 -11.64 -0.40 4.04
N ARG A 65 -11.90 -1.69 3.84
CA ARG A 65 -13.10 -2.39 4.37
C ARG A 65 -13.41 -2.15 5.84
N PRO A 66 -12.48 -2.30 6.79
CA PRO A 66 -12.76 -2.02 8.21
C PRO A 66 -12.99 -0.53 8.54
N TYR A 67 -12.80 0.38 7.58
CA TYR A 67 -13.07 1.81 7.71
C TYR A 67 -14.43 2.21 7.11
N ALA A 68 -14.97 1.38 6.20
CA ALA A 68 -16.27 1.62 5.60
C ALA A 68 -17.40 1.37 6.60
N ARG A 69 -18.53 2.04 6.38
CA ARG A 69 -19.78 1.71 7.08
C ARG A 69 -20.28 0.35 6.58
N GLU A 70 -21.09 -0.31 7.38
CA GLU A 70 -21.71 -1.57 6.98
C GLU A 70 -22.57 -1.36 5.72
N GLY A 71 -22.33 -2.18 4.69
CA GLY A 71 -23.00 -2.05 3.38
C GLY A 71 -22.35 -1.07 2.40
N ASP A 72 -21.37 -0.27 2.84
CA ASP A 72 -20.76 0.81 2.04
C ASP A 72 -19.31 0.50 1.59
N PHE A 73 -18.91 -0.77 1.59
CA PHE A 73 -17.59 -1.20 1.08
C PHE A 73 -17.62 -1.58 -0.39
#